data_AF-A0A931Z0B2-F1
#
_entry.id   AF-A0A931Z0B2-F1
#
_cell.length_a   1.000
_cell.length_b   1.000
_cell.length_c   1.000
_cell.angle_alpha   90.00
_cell.angle_beta   90.00
_cell.angle_gamma   90.00
#
_symmetry.space_group_name_H-M   'P 1'
#
loop_
_entity.id
_entity.type
_entity.pdbx_description
1 polymer ?
#
loop_
_entity_poly.entity_id
_entity_poly.type
_entity_poly.pdbx_seq_one_letter_code
_entity_poly.pdbx_strand_id
1 'polypeptide(L)'
;MLNVSTLPPVAYQPVPPASLGIPIPARSGAGAELRRSLPPHVVEALDAVAAQVQAQVFDPLLYAANQTALGVEFQKLYPVYWRHHLSTALILFTAISDDLSRFAVLAARGLEESQDVVRHNGPRLIGQEAVLHVLLGLDVIKRVVQGMVSSLSEKTPPTSETAKTPGNEWAAQTVAYSMATSTVLFSISRGLELRGRLENVRVLARWSRGYAVNAYHLAKQLGFLKPTPPRGVVQSASDDEDLLLAEAGLEEYRRLLADDREK
;
A
#
# COMPACT_ATOMS: atom_id res chain seq x y z
N MET A 1 -38.40 25.75 11.55
CA MET A 1 -38.17 24.30 11.50
C MET A 1 -38.35 23.86 10.06
N LEU A 2 -37.25 23.58 9.35
CA LEU A 2 -37.30 23.11 7.96
C LEU A 2 -36.76 21.69 7.89
N ASN A 3 -37.49 20.89 7.13
CA ASN A 3 -37.56 19.44 7.13
C ASN A 3 -36.33 18.84 6.42
N VAL A 4 -35.48 18.12 7.15
CA VAL A 4 -34.33 17.40 6.59
C VAL A 4 -34.80 15.99 6.22
N SER A 5 -35.32 15.82 5.02
CA SER A 5 -35.48 14.51 4.39
C SER A 5 -35.74 14.68 2.90
N THR A 6 -34.73 14.38 2.09
CA THR A 6 -34.82 13.67 0.78
C THR A 6 -33.48 13.79 0.06
N LEU A 7 -32.48 13.04 0.54
CA LEU A 7 -31.48 12.48 -0.36
C LEU A 7 -31.66 10.96 -0.31
N PRO A 8 -31.76 10.26 -1.45
CA PRO A 8 -31.92 8.83 -1.45
C PRO A 8 -30.69 8.18 -0.81
N PRO A 9 -30.84 7.12 -0.01
CA PRO A 9 -29.71 6.39 0.52
C PRO A 9 -29.02 5.69 -0.65
N VAL A 10 -27.91 6.24 -1.12
CA VAL A 10 -26.99 5.49 -1.98
C VAL A 10 -26.49 4.33 -1.12
N ALA A 11 -26.93 3.12 -1.44
CA ALA A 11 -26.52 1.91 -0.76
C ALA A 11 -24.98 1.83 -0.78
N TYR A 12 -24.36 2.15 0.35
CA TYR A 12 -22.94 1.89 0.57
C TYR A 12 -22.79 0.37 0.55
N GLN A 13 -22.21 -0.19 -0.52
CA GLN A 13 -21.77 -1.57 -0.51
C GLN A 13 -20.49 -1.64 0.34
N PRO A 14 -20.47 -2.43 1.42
CA PRO A 14 -19.24 -2.69 2.16
C PRO A 14 -18.23 -3.30 1.19
N VAL A 15 -17.15 -2.57 0.91
CA VAL A 15 -16.02 -3.16 0.19
C VAL A 15 -15.33 -4.06 1.21
N PRO A 16 -15.18 -5.38 0.95
CA PRO A 16 -14.45 -6.25 1.86
C PRO A 16 -13.02 -5.73 2.04
N PRO A 17 -12.39 -5.92 3.21
CA PRO A 17 -11.09 -5.35 3.53
C PRO A 17 -10.12 -5.59 2.38
N ALA A 18 -9.75 -4.50 1.71
CA ALA A 18 -8.79 -4.52 0.63
C ALA A 18 -7.47 -4.93 1.27
N SER A 19 -7.03 -6.13 0.93
CA SER A 19 -5.71 -6.60 1.31
C SER A 19 -4.70 -5.71 0.71
N LEU A 20 -3.90 -5.05 1.53
CA LEU A 20 -2.58 -4.64 1.13
C LEU A 20 -1.84 -4.10 2.32
N GLY A 21 -0.60 -4.55 2.46
CA GLY A 21 0.42 -4.08 3.37
C GLY A 21 0.76 -5.10 4.46
N ILE A 22 -0.20 -5.88 4.91
CA ILE A 22 0.09 -7.24 5.36
C ILE A 22 -0.26 -8.14 4.19
N PRO A 23 0.57 -9.13 3.82
CA PRO A 23 0.25 -10.00 2.71
C PRO A 23 -0.84 -11.02 3.13
N ILE A 24 -1.92 -10.57 3.77
CA ILE A 24 -3.11 -11.39 3.96
C ILE A 24 -3.92 -11.23 2.68
N PRO A 25 -4.22 -12.27 1.92
CA PRO A 25 -4.98 -12.16 0.67
C PRO A 25 -6.43 -11.71 0.92
N ALA A 26 -6.98 -10.91 0.00
CA ALA A 26 -8.29 -10.27 0.20
C ALA A 26 -9.41 -11.29 0.18
N ARG A 27 -10.54 -10.99 0.81
CA ARG A 27 -11.73 -11.86 0.73
C ARG A 27 -12.44 -11.77 -0.63
N SER A 28 -11.96 -10.94 -1.55
CA SER A 28 -12.50 -10.74 -2.89
C SER A 28 -11.38 -10.68 -3.95
N GLY A 29 -11.75 -10.68 -5.23
CA GLY A 29 -10.80 -10.54 -6.34
C GLY A 29 -9.72 -11.64 -6.39
N ALA A 30 -8.51 -11.25 -6.78
CA ALA A 30 -7.28 -12.05 -6.80
C ALA A 30 -6.93 -12.56 -5.40
N GLY A 31 -7.28 -11.80 -4.37
CA GLY A 31 -7.21 -12.25 -2.99
C GLY A 31 -8.05 -13.51 -2.75
N ALA A 32 -9.31 -13.52 -3.18
CA ALA A 32 -10.19 -14.68 -3.01
C ALA A 32 -9.74 -15.88 -3.85
N GLU A 33 -9.13 -15.63 -5.00
CA GLU A 33 -8.47 -16.66 -5.80
C GLU A 33 -7.29 -17.30 -5.05
N LEU A 34 -6.41 -16.46 -4.48
CA LEU A 34 -5.29 -16.93 -3.67
C LEU A 34 -5.79 -17.70 -2.43
N ARG A 35 -6.82 -17.21 -1.72
CA ARG A 35 -7.40 -17.92 -0.55
C ARG A 35 -7.95 -19.29 -0.91
N ARG A 36 -8.57 -19.45 -2.09
CA ARG A 36 -9.07 -20.74 -2.57
C ARG A 36 -7.96 -21.73 -2.92
N SER A 37 -6.77 -21.22 -3.24
CA SER A 37 -5.59 -22.05 -3.52
C SER A 37 -4.83 -22.49 -2.26
N LEU A 38 -5.10 -21.84 -1.12
CA LEU A 38 -4.42 -22.13 0.15
C LEU A 38 -5.17 -23.19 0.96
N PRO A 39 -4.47 -24.00 1.77
CA PRO A 39 -5.11 -24.90 2.74
C PRO A 39 -6.02 -24.13 3.72
N PRO A 40 -7.16 -24.71 4.18
CA PRO A 40 -8.09 -24.02 5.07
C PRO A 40 -7.44 -23.46 6.35
N HIS A 41 -6.57 -24.24 6.99
CA HIS A 41 -5.86 -23.83 8.20
C HIS A 41 -4.92 -22.64 7.96
N VAL A 42 -4.37 -22.49 6.75
CA VAL A 42 -3.56 -21.31 6.36
C VAL A 42 -4.46 -20.09 6.26
N VAL A 43 -5.65 -20.22 5.66
CA VAL A 43 -6.62 -19.12 5.55
C VAL A 43 -7.10 -18.67 6.93
N GLU A 44 -7.37 -19.60 7.84
CA GLU A 44 -7.74 -19.31 9.24
C GLU A 44 -6.63 -18.58 10.00
N ALA A 45 -5.37 -19.03 9.84
CA ALA A 45 -4.22 -18.35 10.44
C ALA A 45 -4.06 -16.91 9.91
N LEU A 46 -4.26 -16.71 8.60
CA LEU A 46 -4.21 -15.39 7.98
C LEU A 46 -5.34 -14.48 8.49
N ASP A 47 -6.55 -15.00 8.69
CA ASP A 47 -7.66 -14.26 9.30
C ASP A 47 -7.40 -13.90 10.76
N ALA A 48 -6.79 -14.80 11.53
CA ALA A 48 -6.42 -14.53 12.91
C ALA A 48 -5.39 -13.39 13.01
N VAL A 49 -4.37 -13.40 12.14
CA VAL A 49 -3.39 -12.31 12.06
C VAL A 49 -4.07 -11.01 11.62
N ALA A 50 -5.01 -11.05 10.67
CA ALA A 50 -5.76 -9.88 10.22
C ALA A 50 -6.50 -9.19 11.39
N ALA A 51 -7.21 -9.99 12.19
CA ALA A 51 -7.95 -9.49 13.35
C ALA A 51 -7.01 -8.89 14.41
N GLN A 52 -5.86 -9.52 14.67
CA GLN A 52 -4.86 -9.00 15.60
C GLN A 52 -4.29 -7.66 15.13
N VAL A 53 -3.98 -7.54 13.84
CA VAL A 53 -3.42 -6.31 13.27
C VAL A 53 -4.45 -5.19 13.32
N GLN A 54 -5.70 -5.48 13.01
CA GLN A 54 -6.76 -4.48 13.14
C GLN A 54 -6.79 -3.91 14.56
N ALA A 55 -6.93 -4.77 15.56
CA ALA A 55 -7.10 -4.35 16.95
C ALA A 55 -5.83 -3.71 17.54
N GLN A 56 -4.65 -4.24 17.20
CA GLN A 56 -3.38 -3.81 17.80
C GLN A 56 -2.72 -2.67 17.04
N VAL A 57 -3.02 -2.48 15.76
CA VAL A 57 -2.32 -1.53 14.89
C VAL A 57 -3.28 -0.55 14.24
N PHE A 58 -4.24 -1.01 13.44
CA PHE A 58 -5.06 -0.09 12.63
C PHE A 58 -5.97 0.78 13.49
N ASP A 59 -6.68 0.19 14.46
CA ASP A 59 -7.57 0.94 15.34
C ASP A 59 -6.77 2.02 16.10
N PRO A 60 -5.69 1.73 16.84
CA PRO A 60 -4.90 2.77 17.50
C PRO A 60 -4.43 3.93 16.61
N LEU A 61 -3.98 3.64 15.37
CA LEU A 61 -3.59 4.68 14.42
C LEU A 61 -4.77 5.54 13.99
N LEU A 62 -5.91 4.92 13.69
CA LEU A 62 -7.11 5.64 13.28
C LEU A 62 -7.67 6.51 14.41
N TYR A 63 -7.57 6.05 15.66
CA TYR A 63 -8.10 6.74 16.84
C TYR A 63 -7.11 7.67 17.55
N ALA A 64 -5.90 7.86 17.01
CA ALA A 64 -4.95 8.83 17.53
C ALA A 64 -5.57 10.24 17.61
N ALA A 65 -5.28 10.98 18.69
CA ALA A 65 -5.98 12.23 19.00
C ALA A 65 -5.66 13.38 18.02
N ASN A 66 -4.46 13.38 17.46
CA ASN A 66 -3.97 14.37 16.51
C ASN A 66 -2.75 13.82 15.76
N GLN A 67 -2.23 14.58 14.80
CA GLN A 67 -1.07 14.17 13.98
C GLN A 67 0.19 13.86 14.81
N THR A 68 0.46 14.58 15.89
CA THR A 68 1.62 14.32 16.77
C THR A 68 1.45 12.98 17.48
N ALA A 69 0.28 12.73 18.07
CA ALA A 69 -0.04 11.46 18.71
C ALA A 69 -0.02 10.30 17.70
N LEU A 70 -0.47 10.54 16.47
CA LEU A 70 -0.40 9.57 15.38
C LEU A 70 1.05 9.19 15.07
N GLY A 71 1.97 10.16 15.03
CA GLY A 71 3.40 9.87 14.83
C GLY A 71 4.01 9.02 15.93
N VAL A 72 3.67 9.30 17.19
CA VAL A 72 4.11 8.53 18.35
C VAL A 72 3.56 7.10 18.30
N GLU A 73 2.26 6.93 18.07
CA GLU A 73 1.65 5.60 17.96
C GLU A 73 2.20 4.84 16.74
N PHE A 74 2.45 5.50 15.62
CA PHE A 74 3.06 4.87 14.45
C PHE A 74 4.43 4.26 14.77
N GLN A 75 5.32 5.01 15.41
CA GLN A 75 6.65 4.51 15.80
C GLN A 75 6.56 3.37 16.82
N LYS A 76 5.66 3.50 17.80
CA LYS A 76 5.43 2.50 18.85
C LYS A 76 4.87 1.19 18.29
N LEU A 77 3.97 1.27 17.30
CA LEU A 77 3.28 0.11 16.73
C LEU A 77 4.05 -0.53 15.56
N TYR A 78 5.00 0.17 14.97
CA TYR A 78 5.87 -0.35 13.92
C TYR A 78 6.48 -1.74 14.25
N PRO A 79 7.14 -1.99 15.40
CA PRO A 79 7.70 -3.32 15.71
C PRO A 79 6.63 -4.41 15.90
N VAL A 80 5.41 -4.03 16.31
CA VAL A 80 4.26 -4.96 16.40
C VAL A 80 3.80 -5.34 15.00
N TYR A 81 3.63 -4.33 14.14
CA TYR A 81 3.23 -4.53 12.74
C TYR A 81 4.27 -5.34 11.96
N TRP A 82 5.56 -5.04 12.11
CA TRP A 82 6.66 -5.80 11.50
C TRP A 82 6.58 -7.30 11.84
N ARG A 83 6.28 -7.64 13.09
CA ARG A 83 6.12 -9.03 13.52
C ARG A 83 4.96 -9.72 12.80
N HIS A 84 3.81 -9.05 12.71
CA HIS A 84 2.65 -9.58 11.97
C HIS A 84 2.92 -9.68 10.47
N HIS A 85 3.60 -8.70 9.89
CA HIS A 85 4.03 -8.69 8.50
C HIS A 85 4.94 -9.88 8.19
N LEU A 86 5.97 -10.10 9.01
CA LEU A 86 6.89 -11.23 8.90
C LEU A 86 6.17 -12.56 9.07
N SER A 87 5.32 -12.72 10.09
CA SER A 87 4.54 -13.94 10.30
C SER A 87 3.68 -14.28 9.10
N THR A 88 3.02 -13.28 8.51
CA THR A 88 2.20 -13.48 7.32
C THR A 88 3.04 -13.86 6.10
N ALA A 89 4.17 -13.19 5.90
CA ALA A 89 5.09 -13.51 4.82
C ALA A 89 5.61 -14.95 4.93
N LEU A 90 5.95 -15.42 6.14
CA LEU A 90 6.36 -16.80 6.39
C LEU A 90 5.22 -17.80 6.16
N ILE A 91 4.01 -17.53 6.67
CA ILE A 91 2.84 -18.38 6.45
C ILE A 91 2.59 -18.57 4.96
N LEU A 92 2.56 -17.47 4.20
CA LEU A 92 2.41 -17.55 2.76
C LEU A 92 3.57 -18.31 2.14
N PHE A 93 4.82 -17.91 2.39
CA PHE A 93 6.00 -18.55 1.79
C PHE A 93 5.98 -20.07 1.99
N THR A 94 5.61 -20.57 3.17
CA THR A 94 5.49 -22.03 3.40
C THR A 94 4.36 -22.69 2.63
N ALA A 95 3.30 -21.97 2.29
CA ALA A 95 2.15 -22.49 1.55
C ALA A 95 2.30 -22.38 0.02
N ILE A 96 3.20 -21.52 -0.47
CA ILE A 96 3.35 -21.20 -1.91
C ILE A 96 4.79 -21.33 -2.43
N SER A 97 5.70 -21.92 -1.65
CA SER A 97 7.11 -22.09 -2.03
C SER A 97 7.32 -22.77 -3.38
N ASP A 98 6.37 -23.62 -3.77
CA ASP A 98 6.43 -24.41 -5.00
C ASP A 98 5.98 -23.64 -6.26
N ASP A 99 5.40 -22.43 -6.10
CA ASP A 99 4.88 -21.62 -7.21
C ASP A 99 5.04 -20.10 -6.99
N LEU A 100 6.30 -19.68 -6.83
CA LEU A 100 6.67 -18.26 -6.65
C LEU A 100 6.22 -17.37 -7.81
N SER A 101 6.19 -17.89 -9.03
CA SER A 101 5.73 -17.17 -10.22
C SER A 101 4.25 -16.81 -10.14
N ARG A 102 3.40 -17.77 -9.76
CA ARG A 102 1.96 -17.51 -9.56
C ARG A 102 1.71 -16.54 -8.41
N PHE A 103 2.50 -16.63 -7.34
CA PHE A 103 2.41 -15.66 -6.25
C PHE A 103 2.73 -14.23 -6.71
N ALA A 104 3.79 -14.03 -7.48
CA ALA A 104 4.15 -12.73 -8.04
C ALA A 104 3.02 -12.13 -8.89
N VAL A 105 2.38 -12.95 -9.74
CA VAL A 105 1.24 -12.52 -10.57
C VAL A 105 0.05 -12.13 -9.69
N LEU A 106 -0.29 -12.93 -8.68
CA LEU A 106 -1.40 -12.64 -7.76
C LEU A 106 -1.12 -11.40 -6.91
N ALA A 107 0.13 -11.18 -6.49
CA ALA A 107 0.54 -9.98 -5.78
C ALA A 107 0.40 -8.72 -6.65
N ALA A 108 0.85 -8.78 -7.91
CA ALA A 108 0.69 -7.68 -8.86
C ALA A 108 -0.79 -7.35 -9.13
N ARG A 109 -1.62 -8.38 -9.31
CA ARG A 109 -3.08 -8.21 -9.50
C ARG A 109 -3.76 -7.67 -8.24
N GLY A 110 -3.34 -8.08 -7.05
CA GLY A 110 -3.83 -7.52 -5.78
C GLY A 110 -3.50 -6.03 -5.59
N LEU A 111 -2.35 -5.58 -6.10
CA LEU A 111 -2.01 -4.16 -6.15
C LEU A 111 -2.95 -3.38 -7.08
N GLU A 112 -3.27 -3.93 -8.26
CA GLU A 112 -4.22 -3.34 -9.21
C GLU A 112 -5.63 -3.23 -8.61
N GLU A 113 -6.12 -4.29 -7.97
CA GLU A 113 -7.43 -4.30 -7.31
C GLU A 113 -7.49 -3.24 -6.20
N SER A 114 -6.40 -3.03 -5.48
CA SER A 114 -6.34 -1.99 -4.46
C SER A 114 -6.32 -0.59 -5.05
N GLN A 115 -5.65 -0.38 -6.19
CA GLN A 115 -5.74 0.87 -6.93
C GLN A 115 -7.19 1.13 -7.36
N ASP A 116 -7.92 0.11 -7.80
CA ASP A 116 -9.32 0.25 -8.19
C ASP A 116 -10.23 0.56 -7.00
N VAL A 117 -10.06 -0.12 -5.87
CA VAL A 117 -10.78 0.21 -4.63
C VAL A 117 -10.56 1.67 -4.23
N VAL A 118 -9.31 2.13 -4.31
CA VAL A 118 -8.92 3.50 -3.97
C VAL A 118 -9.52 4.51 -4.96
N ARG A 119 -9.46 4.25 -6.27
CA ARG A 119 -10.05 5.13 -7.31
C ARG A 119 -11.56 5.29 -7.15
N HIS A 120 -12.27 4.19 -6.88
CA HIS A 120 -13.74 4.21 -6.85
C HIS A 120 -14.31 4.72 -5.52
N ASN A 121 -13.68 4.38 -4.39
CA ASN A 121 -14.23 4.67 -3.06
C ASN A 121 -13.50 5.81 -2.35
N GLY A 122 -12.21 5.97 -2.63
CA GLY A 122 -11.34 6.92 -1.97
C GLY A 122 -11.78 8.40 -2.10
N PRO A 123 -12.20 8.90 -3.28
CA PRO A 123 -12.51 10.33 -3.42
C PRO A 123 -13.62 10.80 -2.47
N ARG A 124 -14.64 9.96 -2.25
CA ARG A 124 -15.77 10.26 -1.36
C ARG A 124 -15.45 10.08 0.12
N LEU A 125 -14.42 9.32 0.45
CA LEU A 125 -14.07 8.96 1.83
C LEU A 125 -12.90 9.79 2.34
N ILE A 126 -11.77 9.77 1.64
CA ILE A 126 -10.51 10.37 2.10
C ILE A 126 -10.16 11.67 1.35
N GLY A 127 -10.83 11.93 0.23
CA GLY A 127 -10.62 13.12 -0.62
C GLY A 127 -9.57 12.90 -1.70
N GLN A 128 -9.65 13.70 -2.76
CA GLN A 128 -8.84 13.56 -3.99
C GLN A 128 -7.32 13.58 -3.73
N GLU A 129 -6.84 14.48 -2.87
CA GLU A 129 -5.40 14.58 -2.56
C GLU A 129 -4.85 13.32 -1.89
N ALA A 130 -5.56 12.80 -0.88
CA ALA A 130 -5.15 11.59 -0.19
C ALA A 130 -5.21 10.36 -1.11
N VAL A 131 -6.21 10.28 -1.99
CA VAL A 131 -6.27 9.25 -3.02
C VAL A 131 -5.03 9.30 -3.92
N LEU A 132 -4.64 10.47 -4.41
CA LEU A 132 -3.44 10.61 -5.25
C LEU A 132 -2.20 10.08 -4.52
N HIS A 133 -2.02 10.42 -3.24
CA HIS A 133 -0.88 9.92 -2.47
C HIS A 133 -0.84 8.39 -2.36
N VAL A 134 -1.99 7.76 -2.12
CA VAL A 134 -2.09 6.29 -2.04
C VAL A 134 -1.82 5.65 -3.41
N LEU A 135 -2.44 6.16 -4.47
CA LEU A 135 -2.25 5.64 -5.82
C LEU A 135 -0.79 5.73 -6.28
N LEU A 136 -0.11 6.83 -5.96
CA LEU A 136 1.32 6.98 -6.23
C LEU A 136 2.14 5.92 -5.48
N GLY A 137 1.90 5.75 -4.19
CA GLY A 137 2.60 4.72 -3.41
C GLY A 137 2.39 3.31 -3.95
N LEU A 138 1.15 2.99 -4.36
CA LEU A 138 0.81 1.70 -4.96
C LEU A 138 1.53 1.47 -6.30
N ASP A 139 1.57 2.48 -7.17
CA ASP A 139 2.25 2.36 -8.47
C ASP A 139 3.75 2.14 -8.31
N VAL A 140 4.38 2.90 -7.42
CA VAL A 140 5.80 2.78 -7.09
C VAL A 140 6.15 1.37 -6.62
N ILE A 141 5.39 0.83 -5.65
CA ILE A 141 5.66 -0.49 -5.11
C ILE A 141 5.37 -1.59 -6.12
N LYS A 142 4.35 -1.43 -6.97
CA LYS A 142 4.11 -2.33 -8.10
C LYS A 142 5.33 -2.44 -9.01
N ARG A 143 5.99 -1.32 -9.34
CA ARG A 143 7.22 -1.33 -10.14
C ARG A 143 8.38 -2.02 -9.43
N VAL A 144 8.56 -1.79 -8.13
CA VAL A 144 9.58 -2.50 -7.32
C VAL A 144 9.36 -4.01 -7.38
N VAL A 145 8.12 -4.46 -7.16
CA VAL A 145 7.78 -5.89 -7.21
C VAL A 145 8.03 -6.48 -8.59
N GLN A 146 7.61 -5.80 -9.66
CA GLN A 146 7.86 -6.23 -11.04
C GLN A 146 9.35 -6.31 -11.38
N GLY A 147 10.15 -5.35 -10.90
CA GLY A 147 11.61 -5.36 -11.03
C GLY A 147 12.26 -6.55 -10.34
N MET A 148 11.87 -6.81 -9.08
CA MET A 148 12.35 -7.97 -8.32
C MET A 148 12.03 -9.30 -9.00
N VAL A 149 10.81 -9.48 -9.50
CA VAL A 149 10.38 -10.70 -10.20
C VAL A 149 11.20 -10.92 -11.48
N SER A 150 11.48 -9.84 -12.21
CA SER A 150 12.31 -9.88 -13.41
C SER A 150 13.77 -10.25 -13.08
N SER A 151 14.32 -9.69 -12.00
CA SER A 151 15.67 -10.02 -11.50
C SER A 151 15.82 -11.50 -11.08
N LEU A 152 14.82 -12.06 -10.38
CA LEU A 152 14.82 -13.47 -9.99
C LEU A 152 14.76 -14.41 -11.21
N SER A 153 14.07 -13.99 -12.27
CA SER A 153 13.96 -14.75 -13.52
C SER A 153 15.25 -14.71 -14.35
N GLU A 154 16.00 -13.60 -14.30
CA GLU A 154 17.26 -13.42 -15.04
C GLU A 154 18.45 -14.17 -14.40
N LYS A 155 18.30 -14.78 -13.21
CA LYS A 155 19.39 -15.43 -12.42
C LYS A 155 20.61 -14.55 -12.19
N THR A 156 20.47 -13.23 -12.30
CA THR A 156 21.55 -12.29 -12.02
C THR A 156 21.57 -12.04 -10.52
N PRO A 157 22.57 -12.55 -9.76
CA PRO A 157 22.64 -12.27 -8.34
C PRO A 157 22.83 -10.76 -8.14
N PRO A 158 22.17 -10.13 -7.16
CA PRO A 158 22.46 -8.75 -6.81
C PRO A 158 23.94 -8.66 -6.39
N THR A 159 24.72 -7.92 -7.17
CA THR A 159 26.12 -7.60 -6.87
C THR A 159 26.18 -6.66 -5.67
N SER A 160 26.61 -7.16 -4.49
CA SER A 160 27.59 -6.50 -3.60
C SER A 160 27.44 -6.90 -2.11
N GLU A 161 28.58 -7.18 -1.46
CA GLU A 161 28.74 -7.33 0.00
C GLU A 161 28.50 -6.02 0.80
N THR A 162 28.34 -4.87 0.13
CA THR A 162 28.03 -3.56 0.76
C THR A 162 26.53 -3.31 1.01
N ALA A 163 25.66 -4.26 0.65
CA ALA A 163 24.20 -4.09 0.64
C ALA A 163 23.49 -4.17 2.03
N LYS A 164 24.22 -4.38 3.13
CA LYS A 164 23.59 -4.60 4.46
C LYS A 164 22.82 -3.37 4.97
N THR A 165 23.39 -2.18 4.87
CA THR A 165 22.75 -0.94 5.36
C THR A 165 21.57 -0.52 4.47
N PRO A 166 21.72 -0.43 3.13
CA PRO A 166 20.60 -0.11 2.25
C PRO A 166 19.49 -1.18 2.29
N GLY A 167 19.83 -2.45 2.50
CA GLY A 167 18.86 -3.54 2.61
C GLY A 167 17.99 -3.45 3.85
N ASN A 168 18.56 -3.14 5.01
CA ASN A 168 17.81 -2.95 6.25
C ASN A 168 16.89 -1.73 6.18
N GLU A 169 17.38 -0.63 5.62
CA GLU A 169 16.59 0.58 5.40
C GLU A 169 15.47 0.33 4.39
N TRP A 170 15.74 -0.39 3.31
CA TRP A 170 14.74 -0.75 2.31
C TRP A 170 13.60 -1.58 2.91
N ALA A 171 13.95 -2.60 3.71
CA ALA A 171 12.97 -3.40 4.42
C ALA A 171 12.14 -2.51 5.36
N ALA A 172 12.78 -1.59 6.08
CA ALA A 172 12.07 -0.70 6.99
C ALA A 172 11.09 0.25 6.28
N GLN A 173 11.50 0.86 5.16
CA GLN A 173 10.64 1.72 4.35
C GLN A 173 9.46 0.92 3.75
N THR A 174 9.71 -0.30 3.28
CA THR A 174 8.67 -1.16 2.72
C THR A 174 7.61 -1.53 3.76
N VAL A 175 8.03 -1.82 5.00
CA VAL A 175 7.12 -2.18 6.10
C VAL A 175 6.34 -0.96 6.58
N ALA A 176 6.99 0.20 6.68
CA ALA A 176 6.33 1.45 7.03
C ALA A 176 5.28 1.85 5.97
N TYR A 177 5.64 1.71 4.68
CA TYR A 177 4.71 1.86 3.56
C TYR A 177 3.51 0.92 3.71
N SER A 178 3.78 -0.36 3.96
CA SER A 178 2.77 -1.39 4.17
C SER A 178 1.80 -1.01 5.28
N MET A 179 2.32 -0.62 6.44
CA MET A 179 1.53 -0.25 7.62
C MET A 179 0.61 0.94 7.32
N ALA A 180 1.17 2.00 6.74
CA ALA A 180 0.41 3.19 6.38
C ALA A 180 -0.68 2.86 5.34
N THR A 181 -0.31 2.19 4.26
CA THR A 181 -1.23 1.86 3.14
C THR A 181 -2.33 0.89 3.57
N SER A 182 -1.99 -0.15 4.36
CA SER A 182 -2.99 -1.05 4.94
C SER A 182 -4.03 -0.32 5.76
N THR A 183 -3.59 0.61 6.59
CA THR A 183 -4.49 1.34 7.48
C THR A 183 -5.43 2.22 6.66
N VAL A 184 -4.94 2.85 5.59
CA VAL A 184 -5.76 3.63 4.66
C VAL A 184 -6.76 2.74 3.93
N LEU A 185 -6.33 1.60 3.38
CA LEU A 185 -7.21 0.68 2.66
C LEU A 185 -8.26 0.04 3.57
N PHE A 186 -7.87 -0.31 4.80
CA PHE A 186 -8.79 -0.74 5.84
C PHE A 186 -9.84 0.36 6.11
N SER A 187 -9.43 1.62 6.23
CA SER A 187 -10.38 2.72 6.43
C SER A 187 -11.35 2.90 5.26
N ILE A 188 -10.88 2.73 4.02
CA ILE A 188 -11.71 2.80 2.81
C ILE A 188 -12.74 1.65 2.81
N SER A 189 -12.33 0.45 3.22
CA SER A 189 -13.22 -0.72 3.31
C SER A 189 -14.33 -0.55 4.36
N ARG A 190 -14.01 0.09 5.48
CA ARG A 190 -14.95 0.39 6.58
C ARG A 190 -15.88 1.58 6.27
N GLY A 191 -15.49 2.45 5.33
CA GLY A 191 -16.35 3.49 4.80
C GLY A 191 -16.76 4.55 5.82
N LEU A 192 -18.08 4.79 5.88
CA LEU A 192 -18.64 5.92 6.64
C LEU A 192 -18.46 5.80 8.16
N GLU A 193 -18.19 4.59 8.66
CA GLU A 193 -17.95 4.31 10.09
C GLU A 193 -16.77 5.10 10.67
N LEU A 194 -15.82 5.51 9.83
CA LEU A 194 -14.59 6.20 10.24
C LEU A 194 -14.55 7.68 9.83
N ARG A 195 -15.68 8.30 9.46
CA ARG A 195 -15.74 9.71 9.01
C ARG A 195 -15.11 10.71 9.98
N GLY A 196 -15.19 10.46 11.29
CA GLY A 196 -14.56 11.31 12.32
C GLY A 196 -13.03 11.15 12.44
N ARG A 197 -12.42 10.24 11.67
CA ARG A 197 -11.00 9.85 11.76
C ARG A 197 -10.24 10.09 10.45
N LEU A 198 -10.86 10.80 9.50
CA LEU A 198 -10.32 11.00 8.15
C LEU A 198 -9.03 11.82 8.11
N GLU A 199 -8.79 12.67 9.10
CA GLU A 199 -7.53 13.43 9.18
C GLU A 199 -6.32 12.50 9.35
N ASN A 200 -6.39 11.54 10.26
CA ASN A 200 -5.35 10.53 10.44
C ASN A 200 -5.16 9.70 9.17
N VAL A 201 -6.25 9.33 8.50
CA VAL A 201 -6.20 8.59 7.23
C VAL A 201 -5.48 9.39 6.14
N ARG A 202 -5.76 10.69 6.01
CA ARG A 202 -5.09 11.58 5.03
C ARG A 202 -3.60 11.73 5.33
N VAL A 203 -3.23 11.84 6.62
CA VAL A 203 -1.82 11.88 7.03
C VAL A 203 -1.12 10.56 6.68
N LEU A 204 -1.73 9.41 6.97
CA LEU A 204 -1.19 8.09 6.63
C LEU A 204 -1.06 7.90 5.12
N ALA A 205 -2.02 8.37 4.32
CA ALA A 205 -1.92 8.38 2.86
C ALA A 205 -0.72 9.20 2.38
N ARG A 206 -0.47 10.37 2.97
CA ARG A 206 0.70 11.18 2.64
C ARG A 206 2.01 10.48 3.03
N TRP A 207 2.06 9.86 4.22
CA TRP A 207 3.23 9.10 4.67
C TRP A 207 3.49 7.87 3.81
N SER A 208 2.46 7.16 3.37
CA SER A 208 2.63 5.99 2.50
C SER A 208 3.34 6.37 1.20
N ARG A 209 3.00 7.51 0.58
CA ARG A 209 3.75 8.02 -0.58
C ARG A 209 5.24 8.19 -0.25
N GLY A 210 5.56 8.86 0.86
CA GLY A 210 6.95 9.10 1.25
C GLY A 210 7.74 7.81 1.45
N TYR A 211 7.17 6.84 2.17
CA TYR A 211 7.79 5.53 2.38
C TYR A 211 7.97 4.75 1.07
N ALA A 212 6.99 4.81 0.16
CA ALA A 212 7.09 4.13 -1.15
C ALA A 212 8.23 4.71 -2.00
N VAL A 213 8.34 6.04 -2.08
CA VAL A 213 9.42 6.71 -2.83
C VAL A 213 10.79 6.33 -2.27
N ASN A 214 10.95 6.34 -0.94
CA ASN A 214 12.20 5.92 -0.30
C ASN A 214 12.53 4.44 -0.58
N ALA A 215 11.52 3.56 -0.50
CA ALA A 215 11.70 2.14 -0.81
C ALA A 215 12.11 1.94 -2.28
N TYR A 216 11.58 2.72 -3.21
CA TYR A 216 11.97 2.67 -4.63
C TYR A 216 13.40 3.14 -4.86
N HIS A 217 13.79 4.25 -4.24
CA HIS A 217 15.16 4.76 -4.32
C HIS A 217 16.16 3.72 -3.82
N LEU A 218 15.90 3.12 -2.65
CA LEU A 218 16.73 2.06 -2.10
C LEU A 218 16.70 0.78 -2.98
N ALA A 219 15.57 0.45 -3.61
CA ALA A 219 15.50 -0.67 -4.55
C ALA A 219 16.37 -0.46 -5.79
N LYS A 220 16.49 0.78 -6.30
CA LYS A 220 17.46 1.14 -7.36
C LYS A 220 18.89 0.92 -6.89
N GLN A 221 19.24 1.40 -5.69
CA GLN A 221 20.57 1.23 -5.13
C GLN A 221 20.95 -0.24 -4.91
N LEU A 222 19.97 -1.09 -4.56
CA LEU A 222 20.14 -2.53 -4.40
C LEU A 222 20.18 -3.30 -5.73
N GLY A 223 19.98 -2.62 -6.88
CA GLY A 223 20.03 -3.23 -8.20
C GLY A 223 18.78 -4.01 -8.59
N PHE A 224 17.67 -3.88 -7.85
CA PHE A 224 16.39 -4.52 -8.22
C PHE A 224 15.72 -3.87 -9.42
N LEU A 225 16.09 -2.62 -9.72
CA LEU A 225 15.55 -1.83 -10.82
C LEU A 225 16.68 -1.44 -11.77
N LYS A 226 16.52 -1.74 -13.06
CA LYS A 226 17.44 -1.24 -14.09
C LYS A 226 17.26 0.28 -14.18
N PRO A 227 18.33 1.10 -14.12
CA PRO A 227 18.20 2.53 -14.35
C PRO A 227 17.69 2.74 -15.77
N THR A 228 16.48 3.30 -15.91
CA THR A 228 16.01 3.76 -17.21
C THR A 228 16.94 4.90 -17.64
N PRO A 229 17.63 4.81 -18.78
CA PRO A 229 18.46 5.92 -19.22
C PRO A 229 17.54 7.14 -19.48
N PRO A 230 17.88 8.33 -18.98
CA PRO A 230 16.99 9.47 -19.02
C PRO A 230 16.70 9.85 -20.48
N ARG A 231 15.42 9.97 -20.84
CA ARG A 231 14.99 10.63 -22.08
C ARG A 231 15.07 12.14 -21.87
N GLY A 232 16.29 12.68 -21.89
CA GLY A 232 16.56 14.12 -21.85
C GLY A 232 17.35 14.58 -20.63
N VAL A 233 18.02 15.72 -20.78
CA VAL A 233 18.89 16.32 -19.76
C VAL A 233 18.02 16.92 -18.65
N VAL A 234 17.88 16.22 -17.53
CA VAL A 234 17.25 16.73 -16.31
C VAL A 234 18.35 17.23 -15.37
N GLN A 235 18.30 18.52 -15.01
CA GLN A 235 19.30 19.21 -14.16
C GLN A 235 18.92 19.24 -12.66
N SER A 236 17.99 18.41 -12.18
CA SER A 236 17.53 18.41 -10.78
C SER A 236 17.66 17.02 -10.15
N ALA A 237 17.88 17.02 -8.82
CA ALA A 237 18.26 15.90 -7.98
C ALA A 237 17.35 14.66 -8.09
N SER A 238 17.95 13.48 -7.86
CA SER A 238 17.38 12.12 -7.94
C SER A 238 15.93 11.94 -7.48
N ASP A 239 15.46 12.76 -6.54
CA ASP A 239 14.11 12.69 -6.00
C ASP A 239 13.05 13.10 -7.03
N ASP A 240 13.30 14.13 -7.85
CA ASP A 240 12.34 14.60 -8.85
C ASP A 240 12.15 13.59 -9.98
N GLU A 241 13.22 12.90 -10.39
CA GLU A 241 13.15 11.86 -11.43
C GLU A 241 12.38 10.62 -10.95
N ASP A 242 12.64 10.16 -9.72
CA ASP A 242 11.96 9.02 -9.12
C ASP A 242 10.47 9.34 -8.88
N LEU A 243 10.15 10.59 -8.52
CA LEU A 243 8.79 11.10 -8.40
C LEU A 243 8.08 11.20 -9.77
N LEU A 244 8.76 11.70 -10.80
CA LEU A 244 8.21 11.79 -12.16
C LEU A 244 7.96 10.41 -12.78
N LEU A 245 8.85 9.44 -12.51
CA LEU A 245 8.67 8.05 -12.93
C LEU A 245 7.54 7.37 -12.16
N ALA A 246 7.41 7.65 -10.86
CA ALA A 246 6.28 7.21 -10.02
C ALA A 246 4.93 7.82 -10.44
N GLU A 247 4.97 9.05 -10.94
CA GLU A 247 3.80 9.82 -11.40
C GLU A 247 3.39 9.46 -12.83
N ALA A 248 4.26 8.79 -13.60
CA ALA A 248 3.99 8.35 -14.97
C ALA A 248 2.84 7.34 -15.03
N GLY A 249 1.66 7.75 -15.49
CA GLY A 249 0.42 6.96 -15.52
C GLY A 249 -0.71 7.50 -14.64
N LEU A 250 -0.48 8.57 -13.87
CA LEU A 250 -1.49 9.24 -13.02
C LEU A 250 -1.80 10.68 -13.50
N GLU A 251 -1.40 11.03 -14.72
CA GLU A 251 -1.54 12.37 -15.30
C GLU A 251 -3.00 12.80 -15.41
N GLU A 252 -3.88 11.86 -15.77
CA GLU A 252 -5.32 12.09 -15.87
C GLU A 252 -5.93 12.41 -14.49
N TYR A 253 -5.51 11.70 -13.45
CA TYR A 253 -5.95 11.95 -12.08
C TYR A 253 -5.45 13.30 -11.55
N ARG A 254 -4.24 13.69 -11.94
CA ARG A 254 -3.65 14.98 -11.59
C ARG A 254 -4.34 16.15 -12.29
N ARG A 255 -4.76 15.96 -13.56
CA ARG A 255 -5.59 16.95 -14.28
C ARG A 255 -6.94 17.15 -13.60
N LEU A 256 -7.63 16.07 -13.24
CA LEU A 256 -8.90 16.13 -12.50
C LEU A 256 -8.77 16.90 -11.17
N LEU A 257 -7.65 16.77 -10.48
CA LEU A 257 -7.33 17.52 -9.26
C LEU A 257 -7.05 19.01 -9.50
N ALA A 258 -6.49 19.37 -10.65
CA ALA A 258 -6.24 20.77 -11.02
C ALA A 258 -7.55 21.48 -11.35
N ASP A 259 -8.43 20.83 -12.11
CA ASP A 259 -9.75 21.36 -12.50
C ASP A 259 -10.69 21.55 -11.29
N ASP A 260 -10.53 20.75 -10.24
CA ASP A 260 -11.32 20.84 -9.00
C ASP A 260 -10.83 21.96 -8.06
N ARG A 261 -9.60 22.47 -8.25
CA ARG A 261 -9.05 23.62 -7.51
C ARG A 261 -9.36 24.97 -8.15
N GLU A 262 -9.75 24.99 -9.42
CA GLU A 262 -10.15 26.21 -10.16
C GLU A 262 -11.65 26.53 -10.05
N LYS A 263 -12.42 25.71 -9.32
CA LYS A 263 -13.84 25.92 -9.01
C LYS A 263 -14.06 26.35 -7.56
#